data_AF-A0A2W4T5Y9-F1
#
_entry.id   AF-A0A2W4T5Y9-F1
#
_cell.length_a   1.000
_cell.length_b   1.000
_cell.length_c   1.000
_cell.angle_alpha   90.00
_cell.angle_beta   90.00
_cell.angle_gamma   90.00
#
_symmetry.space_group_name_H-M   'P 1'
#
loop_
_entity.id
_entity.type
_entity.pdbx_description
1 polymer ?
#
loop_
_entity_poly.entity_id
_entity_poly.type
_entity_poly.pdbx_seq_one_letter_code
_entity_poly.pdbx_strand_id
1 'polypeptide(L)'
;MYQGAPVEEVSKFKGKLKQQWAKLTFNGQTASVTLNSIWNGSYSPIPPGMHTILAPDYSHKVISTSGYVAATPGMIGNDAWFPIGINGTMQNSSRYIHVGHLSEGCVTVHELGKWTAIYNYLISHRVLGSAGKKVGQLIVKK
;
A
#
# COMPACT_ATOMS: atom_id res chain seq x y z
N MET A 1 12.44 14.83 -5.75
CA MET A 1 13.19 13.56 -5.85
C MET A 1 13.03 12.80 -4.54
N TYR A 2 12.50 11.58 -4.60
CA TYR A 2 12.21 10.70 -3.46
C TYR A 2 13.39 9.76 -3.25
N GLN A 3 13.84 9.58 -2.00
CA GLN A 3 15.20 9.19 -1.64
C GLN A 3 15.44 7.67 -1.51
N GLY A 4 14.65 6.84 -2.22
CA GLY A 4 14.95 5.42 -2.40
C GLY A 4 15.45 5.17 -3.83
N ALA A 5 16.76 4.92 -3.99
CA ALA A 5 17.29 4.51 -5.28
C ALA A 5 16.63 3.19 -5.71
N PRO A 6 16.09 3.09 -6.93
CA PRO A 6 15.42 1.87 -7.35
C PRO A 6 16.39 0.72 -7.55
N VAL A 7 16.04 -0.42 -6.97
CA VAL A 7 16.88 -1.63 -6.88
C VAL A 7 16.26 -2.74 -7.72
N GLU A 8 17.08 -3.51 -8.44
CA GLU A 8 16.60 -4.70 -9.14
C GLU A 8 16.15 -5.78 -8.13
N GLU A 9 15.00 -6.37 -8.38
CA GLU A 9 14.43 -7.48 -7.63
C GLU A 9 13.88 -8.51 -8.60
N VAL A 10 14.10 -9.80 -8.32
CA VAL A 10 13.40 -10.88 -9.01
C VAL A 10 12.24 -11.33 -8.12
N SER A 11 11.06 -10.78 -8.39
CA SER A 11 9.82 -11.13 -7.69
C SER A 11 9.38 -12.53 -8.05
N LYS A 12 9.06 -13.34 -7.03
CA LYS A 12 8.45 -14.67 -7.20
C LYS A 12 7.11 -14.64 -7.95
N PHE A 13 6.43 -13.49 -7.98
CA PHE A 13 5.09 -13.35 -8.56
C PHE A 13 5.05 -12.48 -9.82
N LYS A 14 6.08 -11.67 -10.05
CA LYS A 14 6.10 -10.67 -11.14
C LYS A 14 7.35 -10.73 -12.00
N GLY A 15 8.30 -11.61 -11.69
CA GLY A 15 9.58 -11.69 -12.40
C GLY A 15 10.50 -10.51 -12.09
N LYS A 16 11.41 -10.20 -13.02
CA LYS A 16 12.39 -9.12 -12.85
C LYS A 16 11.69 -7.76 -12.85
N LEU A 17 11.82 -7.03 -11.75
CA LEU A 17 11.33 -5.67 -11.58
C LEU A 17 12.44 -4.77 -11.06
N LYS A 18 12.29 -3.47 -11.26
CA LYS A 18 13.12 -2.46 -10.59
C LYS A 18 12.23 -1.76 -9.57
N GLN A 19 12.46 -2.01 -8.30
CA GLN A 19 11.58 -1.58 -7.21
C GLN A 19 12.15 -0.35 -6.50
N GLN A 20 11.30 0.64 -6.23
CA GLN A 20 11.58 1.62 -5.21
C GLN A 20 11.08 1.10 -3.86
N TRP A 21 12.02 0.72 -3.01
CA TRP A 21 11.74 0.22 -1.67
C TRP A 21 11.53 1.34 -0.65
N ALA A 22 10.69 1.07 0.34
CA ALA A 22 10.54 1.86 1.55
C ALA A 22 10.19 0.96 2.74
N LYS A 23 10.22 1.53 3.95
CA LYS A 23 9.73 0.88 5.17
C LYS A 23 8.44 1.53 5.61
N LEU A 24 7.40 0.74 5.81
CA LEU A 24 6.16 1.14 6.47
C LEU A 24 6.26 0.82 7.95
N THR A 25 5.87 1.76 8.81
CA THR A 25 5.80 1.57 10.27
C THR A 25 4.37 1.71 10.76
N PHE A 26 3.88 0.77 11.56
CA PHE A 26 2.53 0.78 12.14
C PHE A 26 2.54 0.02 13.46
N ASN A 27 1.86 0.52 14.50
CA ASN A 27 1.76 -0.14 15.81
C ASN A 27 3.08 -0.76 16.35
N GLY A 28 4.20 -0.03 16.25
CA GLY A 28 5.53 -0.53 16.65
C GLY A 28 6.15 -1.60 15.73
N GLN A 29 5.44 -2.06 14.71
CA GLN A 29 5.92 -3.00 13.70
C GLN A 29 6.41 -2.29 12.44
N THR A 30 7.18 -3.04 11.64
CA THR A 30 7.64 -2.61 10.33
C THR A 30 7.26 -3.62 9.25
N ALA A 31 7.12 -3.15 8.01
CA ALA A 31 6.97 -3.99 6.83
C ALA A 31 7.71 -3.37 5.63
N SER A 32 8.27 -4.22 4.77
CA SER A 32 8.81 -3.79 3.47
C SER A 32 7.69 -3.47 2.49
N VAL A 33 7.76 -2.29 1.88
CA VAL A 33 6.81 -1.83 0.85
C VAL A 33 7.55 -1.35 -0.39
N THR A 34 6.86 -1.35 -1.52
CA THR A 34 7.33 -0.72 -2.76
C THR A 34 6.43 0.45 -3.14
N LEU A 35 7.04 1.53 -3.63
CA LEU A 35 6.37 2.77 -3.98
C LEU A 35 6.27 3.02 -5.48
N ASN A 36 7.12 2.35 -6.27
CA ASN A 36 7.04 2.34 -7.72
C ASN A 36 7.85 1.17 -8.28
N SER A 37 7.34 0.55 -9.35
CA SER A 37 8.01 -0.50 -10.11
C SER A 37 8.17 -0.15 -11.60
N ILE A 38 7.50 0.91 -12.07
CA ILE A 38 7.41 1.29 -13.48
C ILE A 38 8.14 2.61 -13.72
N TRP A 39 9.15 2.60 -14.60
CA TRP A 39 10.11 3.71 -14.77
C TRP A 39 10.00 4.45 -16.11
N ASN A 40 8.84 4.36 -16.77
CA ASN A 40 8.55 5.04 -18.04
C ASN A 40 7.97 6.45 -17.87
N GLY A 41 7.86 6.96 -16.63
CA GLY A 41 7.29 8.27 -16.31
C GLY A 41 5.77 8.31 -16.14
N SER A 42 5.05 7.21 -16.42
CA SER A 42 3.58 7.15 -16.25
C SER A 42 3.13 7.14 -14.80
N TYR A 43 4.02 6.75 -13.88
CA TYR A 43 3.71 6.59 -12.46
C TYR A 43 4.73 7.31 -11.59
N SER A 44 4.25 7.76 -10.44
CA SER A 44 5.04 8.47 -9.45
C SER A 44 4.67 8.00 -8.03
N PRO A 45 5.68 7.88 -7.15
CA PRO A 45 5.46 7.62 -5.73
C PRO A 45 4.59 8.68 -5.07
N ILE A 46 4.01 8.33 -3.92
CA ILE A 46 3.28 9.27 -3.07
C ILE A 46 4.22 10.38 -2.58
N PRO A 47 3.79 11.66 -2.62
CA PRO A 47 4.60 12.78 -2.18
C PRO A 47 4.98 12.75 -0.69
N PRO A 48 6.06 13.42 -0.24
CA PRO A 48 6.37 13.48 1.18
C PRO A 48 5.36 14.44 1.81
N GLY A 49 5.00 14.17 3.05
CA GLY A 49 4.02 14.97 3.76
C GLY A 49 2.96 14.08 4.42
N MET A 50 1.86 14.73 4.78
CA MET A 50 0.76 14.10 5.49
C MET A 50 -0.42 13.90 4.55
N HIS A 51 -0.92 12.67 4.52
CA HIS A 51 -2.03 12.23 3.69
C HIS A 51 -3.09 11.54 4.53
N THR A 52 -4.32 11.51 4.03
CA THR A 52 -5.42 10.80 4.69
C THR A 52 -5.46 9.37 4.19
N ILE A 53 -5.69 8.41 5.09
CA ILE A 53 -6.03 7.04 4.71
C ILE A 53 -7.55 6.90 4.83
N LEU A 54 -8.19 6.56 3.73
CA LEU A 54 -9.63 6.36 3.62
C LEU A 54 -9.98 4.89 3.87
N ALA A 55 -11.23 4.64 4.28
CA ALA A 55 -11.74 3.28 4.36
C ALA A 55 -11.80 2.64 2.96
N PRO A 56 -11.71 1.30 2.86
CA PRO A 56 -11.81 0.61 1.58
C PRO A 56 -13.07 1.01 0.82
N ASP A 57 -12.93 1.26 -0.48
CA ASP A 57 -14.02 1.75 -1.34
C ASP A 57 -14.88 0.60 -1.87
N TYR A 58 -14.27 -0.41 -2.49
CA TYR A 58 -14.91 -1.62 -2.96
C TYR A 58 -13.91 -2.78 -2.98
N SER A 59 -14.38 -3.99 -3.28
CA SER A 59 -13.53 -5.17 -3.46
C SER A 59 -12.78 -5.09 -4.79
N HIS A 60 -11.44 -5.14 -4.74
CA HIS A 60 -10.55 -5.16 -5.90
C HIS A 60 -10.28 -6.59 -6.41
N LYS A 61 -11.20 -7.54 -6.16
CA LYS A 61 -11.06 -8.97 -6.50
C LYS A 61 -10.84 -9.28 -7.99
N VAL A 62 -11.11 -8.32 -8.87
CA VAL A 62 -10.81 -8.42 -10.31
C VAL A 62 -9.30 -8.51 -10.57
N ILE A 63 -8.48 -8.05 -9.62
CA ILE A 63 -7.04 -8.21 -9.63
C ILE A 63 -6.69 -9.47 -8.84
N SER A 64 -6.16 -10.47 -9.53
CA SER A 64 -5.83 -11.75 -8.90
C SER A 64 -4.71 -11.60 -7.87
N THR A 65 -4.99 -12.10 -6.66
CA THR A 65 -4.04 -12.22 -5.54
C THR A 65 -3.88 -13.66 -5.08
N SER A 66 -4.34 -14.64 -5.88
CA SER A 66 -4.32 -16.07 -5.53
C SER A 66 -2.92 -16.57 -5.17
N GLY A 67 -1.89 -16.14 -5.91
CA GLY A 67 -0.50 -16.47 -5.60
C GLY A 67 -0.05 -15.97 -4.22
N TYR A 68 -0.49 -14.77 -3.82
CA TYR A 68 -0.16 -14.21 -2.51
C TYR A 68 -0.86 -14.97 -1.38
N VAL A 69 -2.14 -15.31 -1.57
CA VAL A 69 -2.91 -16.10 -0.61
C VAL A 69 -2.33 -17.51 -0.45
N ALA A 70 -1.95 -18.16 -1.56
CA ALA A 70 -1.32 -19.48 -1.53
C ALA A 70 0.03 -19.46 -0.78
N ALA A 71 0.82 -18.38 -0.96
CA ALA A 71 2.10 -18.21 -0.28
C ALA A 71 1.96 -17.74 1.18
N THR A 72 0.77 -17.33 1.62
CA THR A 72 0.51 -16.87 2.99
C THR A 72 -0.87 -17.36 3.44
N PRO A 73 -0.98 -18.66 3.79
CA PRO A 73 -2.24 -19.24 4.26
C PRO A 73 -2.83 -18.44 5.43
N GLY A 74 -4.12 -18.15 5.36
CA GLY A 74 -4.81 -17.31 6.35
C GLY A 74 -4.70 -15.80 6.10
N MET A 75 -4.14 -15.37 4.96
CA MET A 75 -4.24 -13.97 4.52
C MET A 75 -5.71 -13.55 4.37
N ILE A 76 -6.06 -12.39 4.91
CA ILE A 76 -7.40 -11.79 4.77
C ILE A 76 -7.31 -10.40 4.14
N GLY A 77 -8.43 -9.92 3.59
CA GLY A 77 -8.52 -8.57 3.02
C GLY A 77 -7.58 -8.35 1.84
N ASN A 78 -7.18 -9.42 1.13
CA ASN A 78 -6.27 -9.38 -0.03
C ASN A 78 -6.86 -8.65 -1.24
N ASP A 79 -8.17 -8.37 -1.23
CA ASP A 79 -8.89 -7.55 -2.20
C ASP A 79 -9.34 -6.19 -1.63
N ALA A 80 -9.02 -5.88 -0.38
CA ALA A 80 -9.37 -4.62 0.27
C ALA A 80 -8.21 -3.64 0.16
N TRP A 81 -8.42 -2.56 -0.59
CA TRP A 81 -7.41 -1.53 -0.80
C TRP A 81 -7.82 -0.27 -0.05
N PHE A 82 -6.88 0.35 0.67
CA PHE A 82 -7.17 1.57 1.44
C PHE A 82 -6.79 2.79 0.59
N PRO A 83 -7.77 3.58 0.11
CA PRO A 83 -7.46 4.73 -0.73
C PRO A 83 -6.75 5.82 0.08
N ILE A 84 -5.93 6.60 -0.62
CA ILE A 84 -5.13 7.67 -0.03
C ILE A 84 -5.64 9.00 -0.56
N GLY A 85 -6.00 9.89 0.35
CA GLY A 85 -6.27 11.28 0.08
C GLY A 85 -5.01 12.11 0.18
N ILE A 86 -4.44 12.48 -0.98
CA ILE A 86 -3.22 13.27 -1.06
C ILE A 86 -3.43 14.64 -0.40
N ASN A 87 -2.38 15.15 0.24
CA ASN A 87 -2.37 16.39 1.02
C ASN A 87 -3.51 16.50 2.05
N GLY A 88 -3.90 15.37 2.65
CA GLY A 88 -4.91 15.31 3.71
C GLY A 88 -6.35 15.43 3.21
N THR A 89 -6.57 15.40 1.91
CA THR A 89 -7.92 15.43 1.31
C THR A 89 -8.75 14.19 1.69
N MET A 90 -10.07 14.29 1.54
CA MET A 90 -11.00 13.15 1.70
C MET A 90 -11.34 12.48 0.37
N GLN A 91 -10.67 12.85 -0.72
CA GLN A 91 -10.92 12.35 -2.06
C GLN A 91 -9.94 11.21 -2.37
N ASN A 92 -10.42 10.15 -3.03
CA ASN A 92 -9.56 9.09 -3.52
C ASN A 92 -8.67 9.64 -4.66
N SER A 93 -7.35 9.53 -4.49
CA SER A 93 -6.36 10.00 -5.49
C SER A 93 -5.93 8.94 -6.51
N SER A 94 -6.59 7.79 -6.53
CA SER A 94 -6.14 6.58 -7.25
C SER A 94 -4.76 6.10 -6.77
N ARG A 95 -4.47 6.33 -5.49
CA ARG A 95 -3.33 5.79 -4.75
C ARG A 95 -3.85 5.02 -3.55
N TYR A 96 -3.28 3.86 -3.28
CA TYR A 96 -3.80 2.95 -2.28
C TYR A 96 -2.68 2.39 -1.40
N ILE A 97 -3.06 1.90 -0.21
CA ILE A 97 -2.29 0.92 0.55
C ILE A 97 -2.91 -0.44 0.27
N HIS A 98 -2.11 -1.36 -0.29
CA HIS A 98 -2.59 -2.70 -0.64
C HIS A 98 -1.44 -3.72 -0.67
N VAL A 99 -1.76 -5.01 -0.62
CA VAL A 99 -0.77 -6.09 -0.79
C VAL A 99 -0.32 -6.22 -2.26
N GLY A 100 0.97 -6.52 -2.48
CA GLY A 100 1.46 -6.92 -3.80
C GLY A 100 2.96 -6.80 -4.01
N HIS A 101 3.43 -7.26 -5.17
CA HIS A 101 4.84 -7.19 -5.59
C HIS A 101 5.09 -6.23 -6.76
N LEU A 102 4.09 -5.44 -7.17
CA LEU A 102 4.20 -4.43 -8.22
C LEU A 102 3.45 -3.18 -7.77
N SER A 103 4.12 -2.03 -7.85
CA SER A 103 3.57 -0.72 -7.49
C SER A 103 3.57 0.22 -8.68
N GLU A 104 2.43 0.84 -8.91
CA GLU A 104 2.20 1.91 -9.90
C GLU A 104 2.08 3.28 -9.21
N GLY A 105 2.85 3.49 -8.13
CA GLY A 105 2.78 4.70 -7.31
C GLY A 105 2.05 4.54 -5.97
N CYS A 106 1.50 3.35 -5.70
CA CYS A 106 0.83 2.99 -4.45
C CYS A 106 1.83 2.68 -3.32
N VAL A 107 1.34 2.61 -2.08
CA VAL A 107 2.07 1.94 -1.00
C VAL A 107 1.75 0.45 -1.08
N THR A 108 2.58 -0.29 -1.79
CA THR A 108 2.34 -1.73 -2.02
C THR A 108 3.11 -2.55 -1.00
N VAL A 109 2.40 -3.24 -0.10
CA VAL A 109 2.94 -4.11 0.94
C VAL A 109 3.50 -5.38 0.28
N HIS A 110 4.82 -5.41 0.14
CA HIS A 110 5.58 -6.49 -0.50
C HIS A 110 5.82 -7.65 0.46
N GLU A 111 6.00 -7.37 1.74
CA GLU A 111 6.11 -8.39 2.78
C GLU A 111 4.75 -9.02 3.08
N LEU A 112 4.34 -10.02 2.28
CA LEU A 112 3.01 -10.63 2.31
C LEU A 112 2.56 -11.07 3.71
N GLY A 113 3.48 -11.64 4.51
CA GLY A 113 3.21 -12.09 5.88
C GLY A 113 2.80 -10.97 6.86
N LYS A 114 3.03 -9.69 6.50
CA LYS A 114 2.62 -8.53 7.29
C LYS A 114 1.27 -7.95 6.88
N TRP A 115 0.73 -8.34 5.72
CA TRP A 115 -0.49 -7.74 5.19
C TRP A 115 -1.67 -7.87 6.15
N THR A 116 -1.96 -9.06 6.68
CA THR A 116 -3.10 -9.27 7.59
C THR A 116 -3.01 -8.37 8.82
N ALA A 117 -1.81 -8.17 9.39
CA ALA A 117 -1.62 -7.29 10.54
C ALA A 117 -1.88 -5.81 10.18
N ILE A 118 -1.41 -5.36 9.01
CA ILE A 118 -1.66 -4.01 8.50
C ILE A 118 -3.14 -3.79 8.21
N TYR A 119 -3.78 -4.74 7.52
CA TYR A 119 -5.21 -4.71 7.21
C TYR A 119 -6.04 -4.57 8.49
N ASN A 120 -5.81 -5.44 9.48
CA ASN A 120 -6.51 -5.41 10.75
C ASN A 120 -6.28 -4.09 11.50
N TYR A 121 -5.04 -3.59 11.51
CA TYR A 121 -4.72 -2.29 12.09
C TYR A 121 -5.51 -1.18 11.40
N LEU A 122 -5.49 -1.07 10.07
CA LEU A 122 -6.18 0.00 9.37
C LEU A 122 -7.71 -0.10 9.55
N ILE A 123 -8.30 -1.27 9.38
CA ILE A 123 -9.77 -1.42 9.44
C ILE A 123 -10.33 -1.17 10.85
N SER A 124 -9.55 -1.42 11.91
CA SER A 124 -9.95 -1.20 13.29
C SER A 124 -9.79 0.26 13.76
N HIS A 125 -9.15 1.13 12.98
CA HIS A 125 -8.85 2.52 13.35
C HIS A 125 -9.74 3.54 12.62
N ARG A 126 -11.00 3.17 12.32
CA ARG A 126 -11.98 4.11 11.77
C ARG A 126 -12.10 5.36 12.66
N VAL A 127 -11.89 6.52 12.07
CA VAL A 127 -11.86 7.80 12.78
C VAL A 127 -13.29 8.23 13.13
N LEU A 128 -13.54 8.50 14.41
CA LEU A 128 -14.83 9.00 14.89
C LEU A 128 -15.22 10.31 14.19
N GLY A 129 -16.52 10.50 13.95
CA GLY A 129 -17.04 11.68 13.25
C GLY A 129 -16.78 11.70 11.73
N SER A 130 -16.12 10.69 11.14
CA SER A 130 -15.87 10.61 9.69
C SER A 130 -16.93 9.84 8.90
N ALA A 131 -18.04 9.45 9.54
CA ALA A 131 -19.01 8.49 9.00
C ALA A 131 -18.36 7.18 8.52
N GLY A 132 -17.27 6.77 9.16
CA GLY A 132 -16.50 5.57 8.82
C GLY A 132 -15.68 5.68 7.53
N LYS A 133 -15.56 6.86 6.91
CA LYS A 133 -14.85 7.06 5.64
C LYS A 133 -13.35 7.25 5.78
N LYS A 134 -12.86 7.56 6.99
CA LYS A 134 -11.43 7.76 7.30
C LYS A 134 -10.96 6.68 8.27
N VAL A 135 -9.77 6.13 8.04
CA VAL A 135 -9.14 5.12 8.91
C VAL A 135 -7.80 5.56 9.49
N GLY A 136 -7.27 6.72 9.07
CA GLY A 136 -6.06 7.26 9.68
C GLY A 136 -5.35 8.30 8.83
N GLN A 137 -4.05 8.43 9.08
CA GLN A 137 -3.13 9.29 8.36
C GLN A 137 -1.91 8.49 7.91
N LEU A 138 -1.42 8.81 6.72
CA LEU A 138 -0.16 8.33 6.18
C LEU A 138 0.83 9.49 6.21
N ILE A 139 1.98 9.29 6.86
CA ILE A 139 3.08 10.25 6.86
C ILE A 139 4.20 9.68 5.99
N VAL A 140 4.48 10.35 4.89
CA VAL A 140 5.57 9.98 3.97
C VAL A 140 6.77 10.87 4.27
N LYS A 141 7.89 10.25 4.63
CA LYS A 141 9.16 10.92 4.89
C LYS A 141 10.12 10.69 3.73
N LYS A 142 11.10 11.59 3.59
CA LYS A 142 12.23 11.39 2.70
C LYS A 142 13.19 10.39 3.32
#